data_AF-A0A3L6PEL7-F1
#
_entry.id   AF-A0A3L6PEL7-F1
#
_cell.length_a   1.000
_cell.length_b   1.000
_cell.length_c   1.000
_cell.angle_alpha   90.00
_cell.angle_beta   90.00
_cell.angle_gamma   90.00
#
_symmetry.space_group_name_H-M   'P 1'
#
loop_
_entity.id
_entity.type
_entity.pdbx_description
1 polymer ?
#
loop_
_entity_poly.entity_id
_entity_poly.type
_entity_poly.pdbx_seq_one_letter_code
_entity_poly.pdbx_strand_id
1 'polypeptide(L)'
;MATFARPTALLALTAAVLIGVLGGGGAEAQQLSPNFYSSTCPSVATIVRRGMASAGCDGSILLDDTPTFTGEKGAGPNANSVRGFEVIDAIKAQVETSCRATVSCADILALAARDAVNLLGGPTWSVPLGRKDSRTASQSLANANLPGPGSSVATLISMFRNQGLSARDMTALSGAHTIGRSQCQFFRTRIYTESNINGSFAALRRRTCPRSEGDANLAPFDVQTPDAFDNAYYQNLVARKGLLHSDQELFNGGSQDALVRQYSGSPSQFAADFVTAMVKMGNLLPSSGTRTEVRLNCRKVN
;
A
#
# COMPACT_ATOMS: atom_id res chain seq x y z
N MET A 1 32.86 11.32 -5.90
CA MET A 1 32.06 11.27 -4.66
C MET A 1 30.66 11.76 -5.01
N ALA A 2 29.74 10.85 -5.34
CA ALA A 2 28.36 11.22 -5.65
C ALA A 2 27.57 11.38 -4.36
N THR A 3 27.21 12.61 -4.03
CA THR A 3 26.31 12.96 -2.95
C THR A 3 24.92 12.39 -3.26
N PHE A 4 24.51 11.34 -2.55
CA PHE A 4 23.13 10.86 -2.55
C PHE A 4 22.23 11.99 -2.04
N ALA A 5 21.38 12.51 -2.92
CA ALA A 5 20.36 13.49 -2.56
C ALA A 5 19.42 12.91 -1.48
N ARG A 6 19.04 13.76 -0.51
CA ARG A 6 18.22 13.39 0.65
C ARG A 6 16.86 12.77 0.25
N PRO A 7 16.36 11.75 0.96
CA PRO A 7 15.25 10.88 0.52
C PRO A 7 13.85 11.45 0.82
N THR A 8 13.58 12.74 0.62
CA THR A 8 12.27 13.34 0.94
C THR A 8 11.20 13.17 -0.15
N ALA A 9 11.59 12.80 -1.38
CA ALA A 9 10.70 12.75 -2.55
C ALA A 9 10.04 11.38 -2.85
N LEU A 10 10.28 10.35 -2.02
CA LEU A 10 10.09 8.94 -2.43
C LEU A 10 9.01 8.16 -1.68
N LEU A 11 8.09 8.84 -1.00
CA LEU A 11 7.19 8.24 0.00
C LEU A 11 5.75 8.67 -0.25
N ALA A 12 5.02 7.86 -1.00
CA ALA A 12 3.56 7.92 -1.12
C ALA A 12 3.09 6.66 -1.87
N LEU A 13 3.03 5.51 -1.20
CA LEU A 13 2.30 4.33 -1.67
C LEU A 13 2.17 3.29 -0.58
N THR A 14 1.09 3.40 0.18
CA THR A 14 0.71 2.36 1.13
C THR A 14 -0.78 2.03 1.09
N ALA A 15 -1.53 2.37 0.04
CA ALA A 15 -2.97 2.07 0.01
C ALA A 15 -3.55 1.63 -1.36
N ALA A 16 -2.76 1.08 -2.27
CA ALA A 16 -3.30 0.50 -3.51
C ALA A 16 -2.58 -0.79 -3.91
N VAL A 17 -2.76 -1.86 -3.13
CA VAL A 17 -2.42 -3.21 -3.58
C VAL A 17 -3.43 -4.20 -3.02
N LEU A 18 -4.33 -4.67 -3.88
CA LEU A 18 -5.13 -5.87 -3.66
C LEU A 18 -5.47 -6.45 -5.04
N ILE A 19 -4.84 -7.57 -5.37
CA ILE A 19 -5.10 -8.34 -6.59
C ILE A 19 -5.77 -9.66 -6.22
N GLY A 20 -6.90 -9.91 -6.88
CA GLY A 20 -7.35 -11.22 -7.35
C GLY A 20 -7.64 -12.31 -6.34
N VAL A 21 -8.76 -12.22 -5.61
CA VAL A 21 -9.35 -13.39 -4.93
C VAL A 21 -10.82 -13.56 -5.31
N LEU A 22 -11.09 -14.50 -6.23
CA LEU A 22 -12.38 -15.20 -6.35
C LEU A 22 -12.16 -16.66 -6.77
N GLY A 23 -12.83 -17.58 -6.07
CA GLY A 23 -13.13 -18.94 -6.55
C GLY A 23 -12.33 -20.07 -5.90
N GLY A 24 -13.01 -20.87 -5.06
CA GLY A 24 -12.46 -21.99 -4.32
C GLY A 24 -12.11 -23.23 -5.17
N GLY A 25 -11.21 -24.05 -4.61
CA GLY A 25 -10.81 -25.36 -5.12
C GLY A 25 -9.48 -25.76 -4.49
N GLY A 26 -9.49 -26.81 -3.68
CA GLY A 26 -8.35 -27.26 -2.87
C GLY A 26 -7.11 -27.57 -3.71
N ALA A 27 -6.02 -26.87 -3.41
CA ALA A 27 -4.66 -27.22 -3.76
C ALA A 27 -3.78 -26.80 -2.57
N GLU A 28 -2.72 -27.57 -2.28
CA GLU A 28 -1.81 -27.29 -1.16
C GLU A 28 -1.37 -25.82 -1.21
N ALA A 29 -1.77 -25.05 -0.19
CA ALA A 29 -1.39 -23.65 -0.08
C ALA A 29 0.13 -23.59 0.09
N GLN A 30 0.83 -23.00 -0.86
CA GLN A 30 2.26 -22.77 -0.74
C GLN A 30 2.51 -21.93 0.53
N GLN A 31 3.05 -22.57 1.57
CA GLN A 31 3.21 -21.94 2.87
C GLN A 31 4.38 -20.97 2.83
N LEU A 32 4.09 -19.67 2.96
CA LEU A 32 5.11 -18.64 3.04
C LEU A 32 5.89 -18.75 4.35
N SER A 33 7.20 -18.52 4.29
CA SER A 33 8.12 -18.63 5.43
C SER A 33 9.10 -17.46 5.46
N PRO A 34 9.33 -16.81 6.61
CA PRO A 34 10.36 -15.77 6.72
C PRO A 34 11.78 -16.24 6.38
N ASN A 35 12.03 -17.55 6.47
CA ASN A 35 13.35 -18.15 6.23
C ASN A 35 13.50 -18.72 4.80
N PHE A 36 12.54 -18.47 3.90
CA PHE A 36 12.50 -19.08 2.56
C PHE A 36 13.81 -18.90 1.76
N TYR A 37 14.44 -17.73 1.84
CA TYR A 37 15.69 -17.43 1.12
C TYR A 37 16.97 -17.62 1.95
N SER A 38 16.89 -18.16 3.16
CA SER A 38 18.03 -18.25 4.08
C SER A 38 19.22 -19.03 3.51
N SER A 39 18.98 -20.05 2.68
CA SER A 39 20.02 -20.84 2.02
C SER A 39 20.31 -20.43 0.57
N THR A 40 19.33 -19.83 -0.12
CA THR A 40 19.40 -19.58 -1.57
C THR A 40 19.73 -18.12 -1.92
N CYS A 41 19.33 -17.17 -1.08
CA CYS A 41 19.71 -15.76 -1.20
C CYS A 41 19.80 -15.09 0.19
N PRO A 42 20.80 -15.44 1.03
CA PRO A 42 20.89 -14.95 2.41
C PRO A 42 21.02 -13.43 2.50
N SER A 43 21.49 -12.76 1.44
CA SER A 43 21.65 -11.31 1.36
C SER A 43 20.38 -10.56 0.95
N VAL A 44 19.28 -11.23 0.57
CA VAL A 44 18.10 -10.58 -0.03
C VAL A 44 17.54 -9.44 0.82
N ALA A 45 17.35 -9.66 2.12
CA ALA A 45 16.79 -8.64 3.01
C ALA A 45 17.71 -7.41 3.12
N THR A 46 19.04 -7.63 3.08
CA THR A 46 20.02 -6.53 3.10
C THR A 46 20.03 -5.77 1.78
N ILE A 47 19.92 -6.46 0.64
CA ILE A 47 19.87 -5.84 -0.68
C ILE A 47 18.59 -5.01 -0.82
N VAL A 48 17.44 -5.59 -0.48
CA VAL A 48 16.15 -4.90 -0.53
C VAL A 48 16.19 -3.65 0.34
N ARG A 49 16.62 -3.76 1.61
CA ARG A 49 16.75 -2.62 2.52
C ARG A 49 17.59 -1.46 1.96
N ARG A 50 18.67 -1.78 1.23
CA ARG A 50 19.53 -0.77 0.60
C ARG A 50 18.88 -0.08 -0.60
N GLY A 51 18.01 -0.76 -1.31
CA GLY A 51 17.39 -0.25 -2.53
C GLY A 51 15.99 0.35 -2.35
N MET A 52 15.47 0.51 -1.13
CA MET A 52 14.03 0.59 -0.90
C MET A 52 13.24 1.88 -1.24
N ALA A 53 12.16 1.72 -2.04
CA ALA A 53 10.79 2.28 -1.90
C ALA A 53 9.68 1.45 -2.67
N SER A 54 8.67 0.91 -1.93
CA SER A 54 7.31 0.34 -2.25
C SER A 54 6.98 -0.58 -3.46
N ALA A 55 6.23 -1.70 -3.27
CA ALA A 55 5.07 -2.18 -4.10
C ALA A 55 4.36 -3.47 -3.55
N GLY A 56 3.48 -4.11 -4.35
CA GLY A 56 2.49 -5.16 -4.00
C GLY A 56 2.80 -6.69 -4.00
N CYS A 57 1.78 -7.53 -3.74
CA CYS A 57 1.97 -8.87 -3.18
C CYS A 57 2.21 -10.02 -4.18
N ASP A 58 1.89 -9.89 -5.46
CA ASP A 58 2.20 -10.89 -6.50
C ASP A 58 3.01 -10.29 -7.68
N GLY A 59 3.34 -9.00 -7.53
CA GLY A 59 4.00 -8.16 -8.52
C GLY A 59 3.27 -8.00 -9.85
N SER A 60 1.99 -8.35 -10.02
CA SER A 60 1.29 -8.14 -11.29
C SER A 60 1.18 -6.65 -11.64
N ILE A 61 1.02 -5.79 -10.63
CA ILE A 61 1.06 -4.31 -10.76
C ILE A 61 2.35 -3.78 -11.38
N LEU A 62 3.44 -4.56 -11.35
CA LEU A 62 4.72 -4.15 -11.94
C LEU A 62 4.77 -4.38 -13.46
N LEU A 63 3.91 -5.23 -14.03
CA LEU A 63 3.90 -5.53 -15.46
C LEU A 63 3.49 -4.31 -16.27
N ASP A 64 4.26 -4.03 -17.33
CA ASP A 64 3.96 -2.97 -18.31
C ASP A 64 3.03 -3.50 -19.41
N ASP A 65 2.28 -2.59 -20.03
CA ASP A 65 1.46 -2.89 -21.21
C ASP A 65 2.35 -3.35 -22.38
N THR A 66 1.80 -4.24 -23.21
CA THR A 66 2.37 -4.65 -24.51
C THR A 66 1.26 -4.68 -25.57
N PRO A 67 1.57 -4.83 -26.88
CA PRO A 67 0.53 -4.92 -27.91
C PRO A 67 -0.52 -6.02 -27.68
N THR A 68 -0.20 -7.05 -26.90
CA THR A 68 -1.08 -8.21 -26.62
C THR A 68 -1.39 -8.38 -25.13
N PHE A 69 -1.02 -7.42 -24.29
CA PHE A 69 -1.17 -7.53 -22.84
C PHE A 69 -1.45 -6.17 -22.21
N THR A 70 -2.48 -6.10 -21.37
CA THR A 70 -2.80 -4.89 -20.59
C THR A 70 -2.49 -5.15 -19.11
N GLY A 71 -1.57 -4.36 -18.57
CA GLY A 71 -1.19 -4.35 -17.17
C GLY A 71 -2.19 -3.60 -16.29
N GLU A 72 -1.82 -3.39 -15.03
CA GLU A 72 -2.68 -2.73 -14.03
C GLU A 72 -2.38 -1.25 -13.84
N LYS A 73 -1.25 -0.75 -14.38
CA LYS A 73 -0.81 0.65 -14.17
C LYS A 73 -1.80 1.67 -14.73
N GLY A 74 -2.57 1.30 -15.76
CA GLY A 74 -3.64 2.12 -16.32
C GLY A 74 -5.00 1.99 -15.62
N ALA A 75 -5.16 1.17 -14.57
CA ALA A 75 -6.41 1.09 -13.82
C ALA A 75 -6.71 2.44 -13.14
N GLY A 76 -7.99 2.82 -12.98
CA GLY A 76 -8.38 4.14 -12.46
C GLY A 76 -7.71 4.51 -11.13
N PRO A 77 -7.67 3.61 -10.13
CA PRO A 77 -6.97 3.85 -8.87
C PRO A 77 -5.43 3.97 -8.98
N ASN A 78 -4.84 3.45 -10.07
CA ASN A 78 -3.39 3.39 -10.27
C ASN A 78 -2.87 4.52 -11.18
N ALA A 79 -3.63 4.85 -12.22
CA ALA A 79 -3.23 5.77 -13.28
C ALA A 79 -2.88 7.15 -12.71
N ASN A 80 -1.69 7.63 -13.05
CA ASN A 80 -1.15 8.91 -12.56
C ASN A 80 -1.14 9.03 -11.02
N SER A 81 -1.06 7.90 -10.30
CA SER A 81 -1.11 7.85 -8.83
C SER A 81 0.01 6.97 -8.27
N VAL A 82 0.04 5.69 -8.66
CA VAL A 82 1.09 4.74 -8.25
C VAL A 82 2.44 5.14 -8.87
N ARG A 83 3.53 5.02 -8.10
CA ARG A 83 4.92 5.40 -8.44
C ARG A 83 5.93 4.53 -7.69
N GLY A 84 7.23 4.67 -8.02
CA GLY A 84 8.31 3.92 -7.37
C GLY A 84 8.73 2.64 -8.09
N PHE A 85 8.20 2.39 -9.29
CA PHE A 85 8.53 1.21 -10.09
C PHE A 85 10.04 1.10 -10.39
N GLU A 86 10.69 2.24 -10.63
CA GLU A 86 12.12 2.34 -10.96
C GLU A 86 13.00 1.90 -9.78
N VAL A 87 12.49 2.10 -8.57
CA VAL A 87 13.19 1.70 -7.34
C VAL A 87 13.15 0.18 -7.20
N ILE A 88 12.00 -0.43 -7.52
CA ILE A 88 11.85 -1.88 -7.57
C ILE A 88 12.72 -2.50 -8.66
N ASP A 89 12.83 -1.87 -9.83
CA ASP A 89 13.74 -2.33 -10.90
C ASP A 89 15.20 -2.33 -10.42
N ALA A 90 15.62 -1.27 -9.74
CA ALA A 90 16.98 -1.16 -9.20
C ALA A 90 17.27 -2.23 -8.14
N ILE A 91 16.33 -2.50 -7.24
CA ILE A 91 16.45 -3.60 -6.28
C ILE A 91 16.55 -4.94 -7.02
N LYS A 92 15.65 -5.18 -7.98
CA LYS A 92 15.62 -6.43 -8.72
C LYS A 92 16.94 -6.68 -9.45
N ALA A 93 17.51 -5.67 -10.09
CA ALA A 93 18.80 -5.78 -10.76
C ALA A 93 19.93 -6.16 -9.78
N GLN A 94 19.96 -5.56 -8.58
CA GLN A 94 20.95 -5.91 -7.55
C GLN A 94 20.74 -7.32 -7.00
N VAL A 95 19.48 -7.72 -6.77
CA VAL A 95 19.11 -9.06 -6.31
C VAL A 95 19.52 -10.10 -7.35
N GLU A 96 19.23 -9.88 -8.64
CA GLU A 96 19.62 -10.79 -9.72
C GLU A 96 21.15 -10.90 -9.89
N THR A 97 21.90 -9.84 -9.58
CA THR A 97 23.36 -9.88 -9.56
C THR A 97 23.88 -10.77 -8.42
N SER A 98 23.19 -10.78 -7.27
CA SER A 98 23.60 -11.56 -6.09
C SER A 98 23.08 -12.99 -6.08
N CYS A 99 21.86 -13.22 -6.56
CA CYS A 99 21.15 -14.49 -6.50
C CYS A 99 20.18 -14.60 -7.68
N ARG A 100 20.76 -14.87 -8.85
CA ARG A 100 20.07 -14.94 -10.14
C ARG A 100 18.87 -15.89 -10.10
N ALA A 101 17.77 -15.47 -10.71
CA ALA A 101 16.54 -16.23 -10.91
C ALA A 101 15.96 -16.87 -9.62
N THR A 102 16.26 -16.30 -8.46
CA THR A 102 15.93 -16.90 -7.16
C THR A 102 14.78 -16.17 -6.46
N VAL A 103 14.84 -14.84 -6.40
CA VAL A 103 13.90 -14.03 -5.62
C VAL A 103 12.84 -13.43 -6.53
N SER A 104 11.55 -13.66 -6.24
CA SER A 104 10.44 -13.09 -7.03
C SER A 104 10.34 -11.58 -6.82
N CYS A 105 9.75 -10.89 -7.80
CA CYS A 105 9.41 -9.49 -7.60
C CYS A 105 8.37 -9.34 -6.49
N ALA A 106 7.37 -10.23 -6.41
CA ALA A 106 6.41 -10.30 -5.32
C ALA A 106 7.04 -10.25 -3.90
N ASP A 107 8.12 -11.00 -3.67
CA ASP A 107 8.80 -10.98 -2.36
C ASP A 107 9.70 -9.76 -2.15
N ILE A 108 10.32 -9.23 -3.22
CA ILE A 108 11.01 -7.93 -3.16
C ILE A 108 10.05 -6.87 -2.67
N LEU A 109 8.82 -6.87 -3.17
CA LEU A 109 7.76 -5.92 -2.83
C LEU A 109 7.24 -6.05 -1.39
N ALA A 110 7.13 -7.28 -0.88
CA ALA A 110 6.73 -7.50 0.51
C ALA A 110 7.83 -7.05 1.50
N LEU A 111 9.10 -7.43 1.25
CA LEU A 111 10.25 -6.96 2.03
C LEU A 111 10.37 -5.44 1.98
N ALA A 112 10.07 -4.90 0.81
CA ALA A 112 10.07 -3.49 0.52
C ALA A 112 9.14 -2.68 1.42
N ALA A 113 7.87 -3.06 1.45
CA ALA A 113 6.90 -2.39 2.28
C ALA A 113 7.33 -2.37 3.76
N ARG A 114 7.86 -3.49 4.27
CA ARG A 114 8.34 -3.59 5.65
C ARG A 114 9.49 -2.64 5.95
N ASP A 115 10.52 -2.66 5.11
CA ASP A 115 11.69 -1.81 5.32
C ASP A 115 11.34 -0.32 5.18
N ALA A 116 10.43 0.05 4.27
CA ALA A 116 9.95 1.43 4.16
C ALA A 116 9.22 1.91 5.43
N VAL A 117 8.31 1.09 6.00
CA VAL A 117 7.64 1.43 7.26
C VAL A 117 8.65 1.60 8.39
N ASN A 118 9.61 0.68 8.52
CA ASN A 118 10.58 0.72 9.60
C ASN A 118 11.56 1.90 9.49
N LEU A 119 11.98 2.27 8.27
CA LEU A 119 12.84 3.43 8.03
C LEU A 119 12.19 4.76 8.45
N LEU A 120 10.86 4.81 8.54
CA LEU A 120 10.08 5.99 8.93
C LEU A 120 9.68 5.99 10.41
N GLY A 121 10.27 5.11 11.22
CA GLY A 121 9.98 4.99 12.65
C GLY A 121 8.84 4.02 12.99
N GLY A 122 8.24 3.36 12.00
CA GLY A 122 7.19 2.38 12.21
C GLY A 122 7.69 1.01 12.69
N PRO A 123 6.75 0.08 12.96
CA PRO A 123 7.11 -1.26 13.40
C PRO A 123 7.87 -2.04 12.32
N THR A 124 8.65 -3.02 12.76
CA THR A 124 9.22 -4.05 11.91
C THR A 124 8.50 -5.37 12.15
N TRP A 125 8.51 -6.28 11.17
CA TRP A 125 7.95 -7.61 11.31
C TRP A 125 8.69 -8.62 10.44
N SER A 126 8.53 -9.90 10.77
CA SER A 126 8.99 -11.01 9.94
C SER A 126 8.08 -11.17 8.75
N VAL A 127 8.55 -10.78 7.56
CA VAL A 127 7.80 -10.92 6.31
C VAL A 127 7.79 -12.39 5.89
N PRO A 128 6.64 -13.06 5.73
CA PRO A 128 6.58 -14.38 5.11
C PRO A 128 7.00 -14.27 3.64
N LEU A 129 7.89 -15.15 3.17
CA LEU A 129 8.48 -15.15 1.82
C LEU A 129 8.22 -16.49 1.12
N GLY A 130 8.47 -16.56 -0.18
CA GLY A 130 8.20 -17.69 -1.06
C GLY A 130 7.13 -17.43 -2.11
N ARG A 131 6.72 -16.17 -2.32
CA ARG A 131 5.75 -15.80 -3.35
C ARG A 131 6.39 -15.97 -4.73
N LYS A 132 5.55 -16.21 -5.74
CA LYS A 132 5.94 -16.22 -7.14
C LYS A 132 5.19 -15.12 -7.90
N ASP A 133 5.80 -14.69 -8.98
CA ASP A 133 5.31 -13.62 -9.83
C ASP A 133 4.20 -14.13 -10.76
N SER A 134 3.09 -13.41 -10.82
CA SER A 134 2.02 -13.73 -11.79
C SER A 134 2.50 -13.51 -13.23
N ARG A 135 2.10 -14.41 -14.13
CA ARG A 135 2.29 -14.24 -15.60
C ARG A 135 1.16 -13.45 -16.27
N THR A 136 0.18 -12.99 -15.49
CA THR A 136 -0.97 -12.22 -15.96
C THR A 136 -1.24 -11.04 -15.02
N ALA A 137 -1.88 -9.99 -15.54
CA ALA A 137 -2.40 -8.89 -14.74
C ALA A 137 -3.89 -8.70 -15.08
N SER A 138 -4.63 -7.98 -14.23
CA SER A 138 -6.04 -7.73 -14.48
C SER A 138 -6.45 -6.31 -14.09
N GLN A 139 -6.50 -5.44 -15.09
CA GLN A 139 -6.99 -4.06 -14.93
C GLN A 139 -8.43 -4.00 -14.43
N SER A 140 -9.29 -4.92 -14.89
CA SER A 140 -10.70 -4.98 -14.46
C SER A 140 -10.83 -5.38 -12.99
N LEU A 141 -10.04 -6.35 -12.51
CA LEU A 141 -10.01 -6.71 -11.09
C LEU A 141 -9.42 -5.58 -10.25
N ALA A 142 -8.40 -4.86 -10.72
CA ALA A 142 -7.88 -3.69 -10.03
C ALA A 142 -8.96 -2.59 -9.87
N ASN A 143 -9.71 -2.30 -10.94
CA ASN A 143 -10.83 -1.35 -10.88
C ASN A 143 -11.96 -1.79 -9.94
N ALA A 144 -12.21 -3.11 -9.82
CA ALA A 144 -13.29 -3.64 -9.01
C ALA A 144 -12.92 -3.76 -7.51
N ASN A 145 -11.65 -4.05 -7.20
CA ASN A 145 -11.23 -4.47 -5.86
C ASN A 145 -10.46 -3.40 -5.09
N LEU A 146 -10.01 -2.32 -5.73
CA LEU A 146 -9.36 -1.21 -5.04
C LEU A 146 -10.38 -0.18 -4.56
N PRO A 147 -10.44 0.11 -3.24
CA PRO A 147 -11.38 1.08 -2.70
C PRO A 147 -11.08 2.49 -3.20
N GLY A 148 -12.12 3.27 -3.44
CA GLY A 148 -12.00 4.67 -3.86
C GLY A 148 -11.88 5.61 -2.65
N PRO A 149 -11.30 6.83 -2.84
CA PRO A 149 -11.15 7.80 -1.76
C PRO A 149 -12.50 8.31 -1.22
N GLY A 150 -13.57 8.17 -2.00
CA GLY A 150 -14.97 8.52 -1.67
C GLY A 150 -15.83 7.37 -1.12
N SER A 151 -15.24 6.21 -0.79
CA SER A 151 -16.01 5.06 -0.29
C SER A 151 -16.51 5.27 1.15
N SER A 152 -17.74 4.81 1.43
CA SER A 152 -18.29 4.73 2.78
C SER A 152 -17.61 3.65 3.63
N VAL A 153 -17.70 3.73 4.96
CA VAL A 153 -17.15 2.68 5.85
C VAL A 153 -17.75 1.30 5.59
N ALA A 154 -19.03 1.20 5.23
CA ALA A 154 -19.68 -0.07 4.90
C ALA A 154 -19.09 -0.68 3.61
N THR A 155 -18.83 0.15 2.60
CA THR A 155 -18.15 -0.26 1.37
C THR A 155 -16.74 -0.75 1.67
N LEU A 156 -15.97 0.00 2.45
CA LEU A 156 -14.60 -0.38 2.85
C LEU A 156 -14.58 -1.73 3.58
N ILE A 157 -15.43 -1.91 4.59
CA ILE A 157 -15.53 -3.17 5.32
C ILE A 157 -15.86 -4.33 4.38
N SER A 158 -16.81 -4.14 3.45
CA SER A 158 -17.18 -5.20 2.51
C SER A 158 -16.05 -5.55 1.56
N MET A 159 -15.34 -4.56 1.02
CA MET A 159 -14.24 -4.78 0.08
C MET A 159 -13.07 -5.49 0.75
N PHE A 160 -12.69 -5.11 1.97
CA PHE A 160 -11.64 -5.80 2.72
C PHE A 160 -12.07 -7.23 3.11
N ARG A 161 -13.32 -7.42 3.52
CA ARG A 161 -13.86 -8.75 3.83
C ARG A 161 -13.82 -9.69 2.63
N ASN A 162 -14.09 -9.19 1.42
CA ASN A 162 -13.99 -9.99 0.19
C ASN A 162 -12.57 -10.50 -0.08
N GLN A 163 -11.57 -9.90 0.56
CA GLN A 163 -10.17 -10.30 0.51
C GLN A 163 -9.74 -11.07 1.76
N GLY A 164 -10.67 -11.48 2.61
CA GLY A 164 -10.37 -12.20 3.85
C GLY A 164 -9.82 -11.33 4.98
N LEU A 165 -9.93 -9.99 4.87
CA LEU A 165 -9.48 -9.05 5.89
C LEU A 165 -10.65 -8.55 6.73
N SER A 166 -10.48 -8.51 8.05
CA SER A 166 -11.53 -8.04 8.97
C SER A 166 -11.66 -6.52 8.96
N ALA A 167 -12.73 -5.98 9.56
CA ALA A 167 -12.86 -4.53 9.78
C ALA A 167 -11.72 -3.95 10.63
N ARG A 168 -11.18 -4.72 11.60
CA ARG A 168 -10.01 -4.31 12.39
C ARG A 168 -8.75 -4.24 11.51
N ASP A 169 -8.56 -5.22 10.64
CA ASP A 169 -7.44 -5.23 9.69
C ASP A 169 -7.54 -4.04 8.72
N MET A 170 -8.74 -3.74 8.20
CA MET A 170 -9.01 -2.56 7.38
C MET A 170 -8.64 -1.27 8.11
N THR A 171 -9.17 -1.06 9.31
CA THR A 171 -8.90 0.16 10.09
C THR A 171 -7.42 0.30 10.45
N ALA A 172 -6.72 -0.80 10.72
CA ALA A 172 -5.27 -0.79 10.92
C ALA A 172 -4.52 -0.42 9.63
N LEU A 173 -4.86 -1.03 8.49
CA LEU A 173 -4.23 -0.78 7.20
C LEU A 173 -4.47 0.64 6.69
N SER A 174 -5.63 1.25 6.97
CA SER A 174 -5.88 2.67 6.72
C SER A 174 -4.89 3.59 7.45
N GLY A 175 -4.33 3.14 8.57
CA GLY A 175 -3.26 3.84 9.29
C GLY A 175 -1.99 4.06 8.47
N ALA A 176 -1.82 3.37 7.33
CA ALA A 176 -0.71 3.63 6.43
C ALA A 176 -0.78 5.01 5.77
N HIS A 177 -1.94 5.70 5.82
CA HIS A 177 -2.08 7.13 5.51
C HIS A 177 -1.47 8.05 6.58
N THR A 178 -0.76 7.54 7.59
CA THR A 178 0.08 8.37 8.45
C THR A 178 1.27 8.98 7.72
N ILE A 179 1.62 8.46 6.54
CA ILE A 179 2.67 8.99 5.67
C ILE A 179 2.14 9.26 4.26
N GLY A 180 2.91 10.05 3.51
CA GLY A 180 2.67 10.23 2.08
C GLY A 180 1.66 11.32 1.76
N ARG A 181 1.24 11.37 0.50
CA ARG A 181 0.52 12.52 -0.06
C ARG A 181 -0.59 12.05 -1.00
N SER A 182 -1.64 12.84 -1.09
CA SER A 182 -2.75 12.67 -2.03
C SER A 182 -2.88 13.89 -2.94
N GLN A 183 -3.38 13.67 -4.15
CA GLN A 183 -3.70 14.72 -5.11
C GLN A 183 -5.01 15.41 -4.74
N CYS A 184 -5.09 16.72 -4.99
CA CYS A 184 -6.25 17.57 -4.75
C CYS A 184 -7.55 16.98 -5.27
N GLN A 185 -7.54 16.38 -6.46
CA GLN A 185 -8.74 15.75 -7.05
C GLN A 185 -9.42 14.72 -6.13
N PHE A 186 -8.67 14.03 -5.26
CA PHE A 186 -9.21 12.97 -4.41
C PHE A 186 -9.84 13.46 -3.10
N PHE A 187 -9.58 14.70 -2.68
CA PHE A 187 -10.15 15.28 -1.47
C PHE A 187 -10.89 16.60 -1.71
N ARG A 188 -10.91 17.12 -2.95
CA ARG A 188 -11.54 18.39 -3.29
C ARG A 188 -12.99 18.44 -2.85
N THR A 189 -13.80 17.46 -3.23
CA THR A 189 -15.23 17.41 -2.85
C THR A 189 -15.36 17.55 -1.34
N ARG A 190 -14.65 16.71 -0.58
CA ARG A 190 -14.66 16.73 0.88
C ARG A 190 -14.38 18.10 1.47
N ILE A 191 -13.27 18.73 1.09
CA ILE A 191 -12.88 20.01 1.70
C ILE A 191 -13.84 21.15 1.38
N TYR A 192 -14.71 21.03 0.37
CA TYR A 192 -15.69 22.06 0.00
C TYR A 192 -17.13 21.76 0.38
N THR A 193 -17.53 20.49 0.51
CA THR A 193 -18.94 20.09 0.65
C THR A 193 -19.27 19.33 1.93
N GLU A 194 -18.30 18.69 2.59
CA GLU A 194 -18.56 17.87 3.77
C GLU A 194 -18.56 18.70 5.06
N SER A 195 -19.41 18.30 6.02
CA SER A 195 -19.57 18.98 7.32
C SER A 195 -18.81 18.29 8.46
N ASN A 196 -18.40 17.03 8.29
CA ASN A 196 -17.60 16.25 9.24
C ASN A 196 -16.09 16.54 9.10
N ILE A 197 -15.72 17.77 8.78
CA ILE A 197 -14.35 18.25 8.63
C ILE A 197 -14.08 19.44 9.55
N ASN A 198 -12.90 19.50 10.15
CA ASN A 198 -12.46 20.68 10.89
C ASN A 198 -12.34 21.89 9.95
N GLY A 199 -13.03 22.99 10.27
CA GLY A 199 -13.11 24.16 9.38
C GLY A 199 -11.75 24.81 9.07
N SER A 200 -10.86 24.90 10.05
CA SER A 200 -9.50 25.44 9.86
C SER A 200 -8.65 24.51 9.00
N PHE A 201 -8.80 23.19 9.16
CA PHE A 201 -8.13 22.21 8.29
C PHE A 201 -8.65 22.27 6.85
N ALA A 202 -9.97 22.39 6.66
CA ALA A 202 -10.56 22.60 5.34
C ALA A 202 -10.00 23.85 4.68
N ALA A 203 -9.99 24.99 5.40
CA ALA A 203 -9.42 26.25 4.91
C ALA A 203 -7.94 26.13 4.57
N LEU A 204 -7.15 25.40 5.36
CA LEU A 204 -5.74 25.10 5.07
C LEU A 204 -5.60 24.34 3.75
N ARG A 205 -6.37 23.27 3.53
CA ARG A 205 -6.31 22.46 2.31
C ARG A 205 -6.76 23.23 1.07
N ARG A 206 -7.76 24.11 1.19
CA ARG A 206 -8.26 24.94 0.07
C ARG A 206 -7.20 25.90 -0.48
N ARG A 207 -6.18 26.28 0.30
CA ARG A 207 -5.08 27.16 -0.18
C ARG A 207 -4.29 26.54 -1.33
N THR A 208 -4.15 25.22 -1.36
CA THR A 208 -3.41 24.49 -2.40
C THR A 208 -4.32 23.61 -3.25
N CYS A 209 -5.63 23.61 -3.00
CA CYS A 209 -6.62 22.85 -3.75
C CYS A 209 -7.83 23.74 -4.11
N PRO A 210 -7.71 24.56 -5.19
CA PRO A 210 -8.80 25.38 -5.69
C PRO A 210 -10.01 24.57 -6.15
N ARG A 211 -11.17 25.22 -6.29
CA ARG A 211 -12.45 24.57 -6.63
C ARG A 211 -12.49 23.92 -8.00
N SER A 212 -11.72 24.41 -8.96
CA SER A 212 -11.87 24.04 -10.38
C SER A 212 -10.54 23.78 -11.08
N GLU A 213 -9.42 23.78 -10.36
CA GLU A 213 -8.09 23.59 -10.94
C GLU A 213 -7.14 22.93 -9.93
N GLY A 214 -5.91 22.65 -10.37
CA GLY A 214 -4.85 22.13 -9.52
C GLY A 214 -5.05 20.67 -9.09
N ASP A 215 -5.66 19.83 -9.93
CA ASP A 215 -5.95 18.42 -9.63
C ASP A 215 -4.72 17.67 -9.07
N ALA A 216 -3.56 17.89 -9.67
CA ALA A 216 -2.31 17.23 -9.30
C ALA A 216 -1.62 17.82 -8.04
N ASN A 217 -2.13 18.92 -7.48
CA ASN A 217 -1.52 19.53 -6.30
C ASN A 217 -1.55 18.56 -5.12
N LEU A 218 -0.39 18.35 -4.51
CA LEU A 218 -0.24 17.38 -3.43
C LEU A 218 -0.53 18.00 -2.06
N ALA A 219 -1.17 17.21 -1.21
CA ALA A 219 -1.34 17.48 0.21
C ALA A 219 -0.95 16.24 1.01
N PRO A 220 -0.26 16.38 2.15
CA PRO A 220 0.03 15.24 3.01
C PRO A 220 -1.26 14.66 3.60
N PHE A 221 -1.32 13.33 3.72
CA PHE A 221 -2.40 12.62 4.40
C PHE A 221 -2.44 12.96 5.89
N ASP A 222 -1.28 12.93 6.54
CA ASP A 222 -1.11 13.36 7.92
C ASP A 222 -0.56 14.79 7.97
N VAL A 223 -1.30 15.69 8.62
CA VAL A 223 -0.90 17.09 8.79
C VAL A 223 0.07 17.32 9.96
N GLN A 224 0.20 16.37 10.87
CA GLN A 224 1.05 16.47 12.05
C GLN A 224 2.47 16.01 11.76
N THR A 225 2.60 14.83 11.14
CA THR A 225 3.87 14.11 10.97
C THR A 225 3.95 13.48 9.56
N PRO A 226 3.93 14.30 8.49
CA PRO A 226 3.69 13.85 7.11
C PRO A 226 4.67 12.79 6.56
N ASP A 227 5.84 12.67 7.18
CA ASP A 227 6.94 11.80 6.77
C ASP A 227 7.37 10.80 7.87
N ALA A 228 6.57 10.64 8.95
CA ALA A 228 6.84 9.67 10.02
C ALA A 228 5.70 8.64 10.12
N PHE A 229 6.06 7.39 10.36
CA PHE A 229 5.08 6.32 10.56
C PHE A 229 4.73 6.20 12.04
N ASP A 230 3.61 6.79 12.43
CA ASP A 230 3.10 6.77 13.80
C ASP A 230 1.55 6.73 13.84
N ASN A 231 0.94 7.04 15.00
CA ASN A 231 -0.51 7.02 15.16
C ASN A 231 -1.18 8.39 14.99
N ALA A 232 -0.45 9.41 14.50
CA ALA A 232 -0.99 10.76 14.29
C ALA A 232 -2.12 10.78 13.26
N TYR A 233 -2.15 9.82 12.31
CA TYR A 233 -3.31 9.57 11.45
C TYR A 233 -4.61 9.46 12.24
N TYR A 234 -4.66 8.61 13.28
CA TYR A 234 -5.88 8.41 14.07
C TYR A 234 -6.20 9.62 14.97
N GLN A 235 -5.17 10.31 15.46
CA GLN A 235 -5.36 11.58 16.17
C GLN A 235 -6.01 12.64 15.26
N ASN A 236 -5.62 12.69 13.99
CA ASN A 236 -6.26 13.55 12.99
C ASN A 236 -7.73 13.18 12.79
N LEU A 237 -8.06 11.89 12.68
CA LEU A 237 -9.46 11.45 12.51
C LEU A 237 -10.34 11.92 13.67
N VAL A 238 -9.85 11.75 14.91
CA VAL A 238 -10.53 12.23 16.14
C VAL A 238 -10.72 13.76 16.11
N ALA A 239 -9.75 14.49 15.56
CA ALA A 239 -9.81 15.94 15.39
C ALA A 239 -10.58 16.39 14.13
N ARG A 240 -11.23 15.48 13.39
CA ARG A 240 -11.89 15.71 12.09
C ARG A 240 -10.98 16.26 10.99
N LYS A 241 -9.71 15.85 11.02
CA LYS A 241 -8.64 16.24 10.09
C LYS A 241 -8.21 15.09 9.17
N GLY A 242 -9.00 14.03 9.01
CA GLY A 242 -8.77 13.05 7.94
C GLY A 242 -8.75 13.75 6.58
N LEU A 243 -7.88 13.35 5.65
CA LEU A 243 -7.76 14.05 4.36
C LEU A 243 -8.88 13.61 3.41
N LEU A 244 -9.01 12.30 3.19
CA LEU A 244 -10.00 11.72 2.31
C LEU A 244 -11.36 11.56 3.00
N HIS A 245 -12.41 11.38 2.20
CA HIS A 245 -13.73 10.98 2.70
C HIS A 245 -13.65 9.63 3.41
N SER A 246 -13.10 8.62 2.74
CA SER A 246 -12.84 7.28 3.27
C SER A 246 -12.05 7.27 4.59
N ASP A 247 -11.13 8.21 4.80
CA ASP A 247 -10.42 8.36 6.08
C ASP A 247 -11.38 8.77 7.20
N GLN A 248 -12.15 9.83 6.96
CA GLN A 248 -13.02 10.38 7.99
C GLN A 248 -14.23 9.48 8.28
N GLU A 249 -14.63 8.64 7.33
CA GLU A 249 -15.66 7.61 7.51
C GLU A 249 -15.32 6.59 8.61
N LEU A 250 -14.04 6.40 8.94
CA LEU A 250 -13.63 5.56 10.07
C LEU A 250 -13.96 6.17 11.44
N PHE A 251 -14.18 7.49 11.50
CA PHE A 251 -14.53 8.23 12.71
C PHE A 251 -15.67 9.23 12.43
N ASN A 252 -16.88 8.68 12.30
CA ASN A 252 -18.08 9.41 11.90
C ASN A 252 -19.34 8.96 12.67
N GLY A 253 -19.17 8.50 13.93
CA GLY A 253 -20.26 7.96 14.75
C GLY A 253 -20.62 6.52 14.42
N GLY A 254 -19.68 5.76 13.85
CA GLY A 254 -19.89 4.41 13.33
C GLY A 254 -19.21 3.31 14.13
N SER A 255 -19.20 2.10 13.58
CA SER A 255 -18.66 0.90 14.24
C SER A 255 -17.14 0.92 14.44
N GLN A 256 -16.41 1.77 13.70
CA GLN A 256 -14.95 1.88 13.81
C GLN A 256 -14.48 2.93 14.82
N ASP A 257 -15.37 3.80 15.32
CA ASP A 257 -15.01 4.94 16.19
C ASP A 257 -14.22 4.52 17.44
N ALA A 258 -14.63 3.43 18.10
CA ALA A 258 -13.97 2.92 19.30
C ALA A 258 -12.52 2.47 19.02
N LEU A 259 -12.30 1.81 17.88
CA LEU A 259 -10.99 1.36 17.46
C LEU A 259 -10.09 2.53 17.06
N VAL A 260 -10.62 3.53 16.36
CA VAL A 260 -9.89 4.76 16.03
C VAL A 260 -9.45 5.49 17.30
N ARG A 261 -10.32 5.62 18.32
CA ARG A 261 -9.92 6.19 19.63
C ARG A 261 -8.86 5.37 20.34
N GLN A 262 -8.93 4.04 20.23
CA GLN A 262 -7.92 3.16 20.81
C GLN A 262 -6.56 3.41 20.15
N TYR A 263 -6.50 3.44 18.82
CA TYR A 263 -5.25 3.70 18.09
C TYR A 263 -4.73 5.12 18.30
N SER A 264 -5.59 6.14 18.40
CA SER A 264 -5.15 7.52 18.66
C SER A 264 -4.49 7.69 20.03
N GLY A 265 -4.95 6.93 21.03
CA GLY A 265 -4.39 6.93 22.39
C GLY A 265 -3.26 5.91 22.63
N SER A 266 -3.10 4.92 21.74
CA SER A 266 -2.13 3.83 21.93
C SER A 266 -1.34 3.54 20.65
N PRO A 267 -0.15 4.17 20.50
CA PRO A 267 0.75 3.90 19.38
C PRO A 267 1.16 2.42 19.29
N SER A 268 1.36 1.76 20.44
CA SER A 268 1.74 0.35 20.50
C SER A 268 0.64 -0.59 20.02
N GLN A 269 -0.63 -0.32 20.36
CA GLN A 269 -1.76 -1.11 19.88
C GLN A 269 -1.91 -0.97 18.36
N PHE A 270 -1.82 0.27 17.85
CA PHE A 270 -1.81 0.49 16.39
C PHE A 270 -0.70 -0.29 15.70
N ALA A 271 0.54 -0.16 16.18
CA ALA A 271 1.68 -0.84 15.59
C ALA A 271 1.51 -2.38 15.57
N ALA A 272 0.99 -2.97 16.65
CA ALA A 272 0.75 -4.41 16.75
C ALA A 272 -0.32 -4.91 15.75
N ASP A 273 -1.44 -4.19 15.65
CA ASP A 273 -2.50 -4.53 14.70
C ASP A 273 -2.09 -4.25 13.26
N PHE A 274 -1.31 -3.19 13.01
CA PHE A 274 -0.74 -2.89 11.69
C PHE A 274 0.15 -4.04 11.21
N VAL A 275 1.06 -4.53 12.06
CA VAL A 275 1.89 -5.71 11.75
C VAL A 275 1.02 -6.93 11.43
N THR A 276 0.02 -7.20 12.27
CA THR A 276 -0.89 -8.35 12.08
C THR A 276 -1.62 -8.25 10.73
N ALA A 277 -2.15 -7.07 10.42
CA ALA A 277 -2.88 -6.82 9.19
C ALA A 277 -1.96 -6.85 7.95
N MET A 278 -0.74 -6.33 8.04
CA MET A 278 0.27 -6.40 6.98
C MET A 278 0.69 -7.85 6.68
N VAL A 279 0.85 -8.69 7.71
CA VAL A 279 1.15 -10.12 7.52
C VAL A 279 -0.03 -10.84 6.84
N LYS A 280 -1.27 -10.59 7.27
CA LYS A 280 -2.46 -11.15 6.62
C LYS A 280 -2.58 -10.70 5.16
N MET A 281 -2.43 -9.41 4.89
CA MET A 281 -2.48 -8.85 3.54
C MET A 281 -1.36 -9.41 2.66
N GLY A 282 -0.15 -9.59 3.20
CA GLY A 282 0.95 -10.23 2.49
C GLY A 282 0.70 -11.72 2.21
N ASN A 283 -0.16 -12.40 2.97
CA ASN A 283 -0.50 -13.81 2.75
C ASN A 283 -1.60 -14.01 1.70
N LEU A 284 -2.10 -12.94 1.08
CA LEU A 284 -2.98 -13.03 -0.07
C LEU A 284 -2.18 -13.54 -1.26
N LEU A 285 -2.59 -14.71 -1.77
CA LEU A 285 -1.99 -15.35 -2.92
C LEU A 285 -2.90 -15.19 -4.13
N PRO A 286 -2.34 -15.21 -5.36
CA PRO A 286 -3.14 -15.29 -6.57
C PRO A 286 -4.13 -16.46 -6.52
N SER A 287 -5.22 -16.37 -7.29
CA SER A 287 -6.19 -17.46 -7.39
C SER A 287 -5.52 -18.79 -7.77
N SER A 288 -6.08 -19.89 -7.24
CA SER A 288 -5.59 -21.24 -7.52
C SER A 288 -5.51 -21.49 -9.02
N GLY A 289 -4.41 -22.08 -9.48
CA GLY A 289 -4.15 -22.30 -10.91
C GLY A 289 -3.56 -21.10 -11.66
N THR A 290 -3.34 -19.95 -11.02
CA THR A 290 -2.58 -18.85 -11.63
C THR A 290 -1.19 -19.33 -12.01
N ARG A 291 -0.81 -19.15 -13.28
CA ARG A 291 0.54 -19.47 -13.73
C ARG A 291 1.52 -18.45 -13.16
N THR A 292 2.53 -18.93 -12.47
CA THR A 292 3.52 -18.08 -11.79
C THR A 292 4.95 -18.46 -12.16
N GLU A 293 5.88 -17.54 -11.95
CA GLU A 293 7.32 -17.72 -12.20
C GLU A 293 8.18 -16.90 -11.24
N VAL A 294 9.50 -16.96 -11.39
CA VAL A 294 10.41 -15.95 -10.83
C VAL A 294 10.87 -15.09 -12.01
N ARG A 295 10.34 -13.87 -12.11
CA ARG A 295 10.70 -12.95 -13.21
C ARG A 295 12.14 -12.50 -13.07
N LEU A 296 12.86 -12.37 -14.17
CA LEU A 296 14.20 -11.74 -14.21
C LEU A 296 14.11 -10.21 -14.25
N ASN A 297 13.03 -9.69 -14.83
CA ASN A 297 12.72 -8.26 -14.89
C ASN A 297 11.26 -8.09 -14.45
N CYS A 298 11.02 -7.27 -13.44
CA CYS A 298 9.69 -7.13 -12.86
C CYS A 298 8.64 -6.53 -13.80
N ARG A 299 9.04 -5.89 -14.90
CA ARG A 299 8.13 -5.25 -15.85
C ARG A 299 7.55 -6.20 -16.89
N LYS A 300 8.06 -7.42 -17.02
CA LYS A 300 7.63 -8.36 -18.06
C LYS A 300 7.69 -9.81 -17.60
N VAL A 301 6.84 -10.63 -18.21
CA VAL A 301 6.94 -12.10 -18.14
C VAL A 301 8.25 -12.54 -18.80
N ASN A 302 8.85 -13.64 -18.34
CA ASN A 302 10.07 -14.20 -18.93
C ASN A 302 9.88 -14.69 -20.37
#